data_AF-A0A1Y5IC42-F1
#
_entry.id   AF-A0A1Y5IC42-F1
#
_cell.length_a   1.000
_cell.length_b   1.000
_cell.length_c   1.000
_cell.angle_alpha   90.00
_cell.angle_beta   90.00
_cell.angle_gamma   90.00
#
_symmetry.space_group_name_H-M   'P 1'
#
loop_
_entity.id
_entity.type
_entity.pdbx_description
1 polymer ?
#
loop_
_entity_poly.entity_id
_entity_poly.type
_entity_poly.pdbx_seq_one_letter_code
_entity_poly.pdbx_strand_id
1 'polypeptide(L)'
;MGALGAIDRAVGVFESTGNTRVLLFCLLIGALIAWMRDSGGVEALVSGLMKRGLASTPRRAALAPALAGTVIFVETNVSLLSSGVLGQRLFDAHGLSRERLAYIIDSTSAPVSTLILLNGWGAYALGLVEPFGFESPIGVVAGTIPWNFYALLTLGGVYFTVFTGRVFGPMKTAGQGRSVLAEDEEPIAPTRAIYMWLPLAVMILGALGFMAWTGGGNILAGSGSQSILWAICLAMLVAAILLALGKAFPKGGLQERGFAGIAEMVPVVTILFLSIALGDSLRVLGTGAFLSGVAAQFVSPIIVPAVLFVVAGVTAFMTGTSWAHMAS
;
A
#
# COMPACT_ATOMS: atom_id res chain seq x y z
N MET A 1 -9.23 -33.23 13.73
CA MET A 1 -10.02 -32.08 13.23
C MET A 1 -9.15 -31.25 12.28
N GLY A 2 -8.97 -31.69 11.03
CA GLY A 2 -8.07 -31.04 10.07
C GLY A 2 -8.74 -29.88 9.33
N ALA A 3 -9.55 -30.20 8.31
CA ALA A 3 -10.22 -29.19 7.48
C ALA A 3 -11.21 -28.30 8.26
N LEU A 4 -11.98 -28.87 9.20
CA LEU A 4 -12.90 -28.09 10.04
C LEU A 4 -12.17 -27.09 10.94
N GLY A 5 -11.03 -27.49 11.52
CA GLY A 5 -10.21 -26.58 12.33
C GLY A 5 -9.56 -25.47 11.50
N ALA A 6 -9.31 -25.68 10.21
CA ALA A 6 -8.85 -24.62 9.32
C ALA A 6 -9.95 -23.57 9.06
N ILE A 7 -11.21 -23.99 8.95
CA ILE A 7 -12.36 -23.08 8.83
C ILE A 7 -12.53 -22.27 10.12
N ASP A 8 -12.50 -22.92 11.28
CA ASP A 8 -12.63 -22.22 12.57
C ASP A 8 -11.50 -21.20 12.79
N ARG A 9 -10.27 -21.52 12.38
CA ARG A 9 -9.16 -20.55 12.42
C ARG A 9 -9.34 -19.39 11.46
N ALA A 10 -9.86 -19.66 10.27
CA ALA A 10 -10.16 -18.60 9.31
C ALA A 10 -11.20 -17.63 9.90
N VAL A 11 -12.22 -18.14 10.61
CA VAL A 11 -13.16 -17.31 11.36
C VAL A 11 -12.47 -16.56 12.49
N GLY A 12 -11.54 -17.21 13.20
CA GLY A 12 -10.75 -16.62 14.29
C GLY A 12 -9.96 -15.36 13.90
N VAL A 13 -9.62 -15.17 12.62
CA VAL A 13 -9.00 -13.93 12.13
C VAL A 13 -9.85 -12.70 12.47
N PHE A 14 -11.18 -12.83 12.44
CA PHE A 14 -12.10 -11.74 12.71
C PHE A 14 -12.27 -11.41 14.20
N GLU A 15 -11.82 -12.28 15.11
CA GLU A 15 -11.82 -12.02 16.55
C GLU A 15 -10.80 -10.94 16.93
N SER A 16 -9.71 -10.84 16.17
CA SER A 16 -8.74 -9.75 16.31
C SER A 16 -9.30 -8.45 15.76
N THR A 17 -9.59 -7.50 16.65
CA THR A 17 -10.04 -6.16 16.27
C THR A 17 -9.06 -5.46 15.32
N GLY A 18 -7.75 -5.68 15.46
CA GLY A 18 -6.74 -5.14 14.55
C GLY A 18 -6.87 -5.70 13.13
N ASN A 19 -6.95 -7.03 12.99
CA ASN A 19 -7.08 -7.70 11.70
C ASN A 19 -8.38 -7.27 11.00
N THR A 20 -9.50 -7.29 11.72
CA THR A 20 -10.80 -6.87 11.21
C THR A 20 -10.79 -5.43 10.72
N ARG A 21 -10.15 -4.50 11.46
CA ARG A 21 -10.02 -3.10 11.03
C ARG A 21 -9.24 -2.97 9.72
N VAL A 22 -8.15 -3.72 9.57
CA VAL A 22 -7.32 -3.71 8.35
C VAL A 22 -8.10 -4.27 7.16
N LEU A 23 -8.80 -5.40 7.33
CA LEU A 23 -9.62 -5.99 6.26
C LEU A 23 -10.74 -5.05 5.81
N LEU A 24 -11.46 -4.44 6.76
CA LEU A 24 -12.51 -3.45 6.46
C LEU A 24 -11.94 -2.25 5.72
N PHE A 25 -10.81 -1.72 6.19
CA PHE A 25 -10.14 -0.61 5.54
C PHE A 25 -9.78 -0.93 4.08
N CYS A 26 -9.21 -2.11 3.82
CA CYS A 26 -8.83 -2.55 2.47
C CYS A 26 -10.04 -2.70 1.53
N LEU A 27 -11.23 -2.97 2.05
CA LEU A 27 -12.47 -2.94 1.25
C LEU A 27 -12.91 -1.50 0.99
N LEU A 28 -12.99 -0.67 2.03
CA LEU A 28 -13.49 0.71 1.95
C LEU A 28 -12.63 1.61 1.07
N ILE A 29 -11.32 1.37 1.01
CA ILE A 29 -10.45 2.11 0.12
C ILE A 29 -10.81 1.89 -1.36
N GLY A 30 -11.25 0.68 -1.72
CA GLY A 30 -11.76 0.38 -3.05
C GLY A 30 -12.93 1.28 -3.44
N ALA A 31 -13.90 1.45 -2.53
CA ALA A 31 -15.02 2.40 -2.74
C ALA A 31 -14.53 3.84 -2.93
N LEU A 32 -13.60 4.31 -2.09
CA LEU A 32 -13.07 5.66 -2.18
C LEU A 32 -12.35 5.90 -3.53
N ILE A 33 -11.54 4.93 -3.97
CA ILE A 33 -10.82 5.02 -5.25
C ILE A 33 -11.79 5.03 -6.43
N ALA A 34 -12.80 4.16 -6.42
CA ALA A 34 -13.84 4.16 -7.46
C ALA A 34 -14.55 5.52 -7.51
N TRP A 35 -14.89 6.13 -6.37
CA TRP A 35 -15.47 7.47 -6.35
C TRP A 35 -14.53 8.55 -6.90
N MET A 36 -13.22 8.49 -6.58
CA MET A 36 -12.24 9.44 -7.11
C MET A 36 -12.05 9.31 -8.63
N ARG A 37 -11.98 8.07 -9.13
CA ARG A 37 -11.85 7.72 -10.56
C ARG A 37 -13.10 8.11 -11.33
N ASP A 38 -14.24 7.54 -10.96
CA ASP A 38 -15.48 7.65 -11.73
C ASP A 38 -16.09 9.05 -11.70
N SER A 39 -15.75 9.86 -10.68
CA SER A 39 -16.17 11.26 -10.64
C SER A 39 -15.43 12.15 -11.63
N GLY A 40 -14.37 11.68 -12.29
CA GLY A 40 -13.48 12.50 -13.14
C GLY A 40 -12.52 13.38 -12.35
N GLY A 41 -12.38 13.11 -11.04
CA GLY A 41 -11.51 13.85 -10.13
C GLY A 41 -10.03 13.63 -10.44
N VAL A 42 -9.67 12.40 -10.81
CA VAL A 42 -8.30 12.02 -11.21
C VAL A 42 -7.89 12.76 -12.48
N GLU A 43 -8.73 12.71 -13.52
CA GLU A 43 -8.48 13.37 -14.80
C GLU A 43 -8.39 14.90 -14.64
N ALA A 44 -9.22 15.48 -13.76
CA ALA A 44 -9.15 16.90 -13.44
C ALA A 44 -7.84 17.27 -12.72
N LEU A 45 -7.37 16.44 -11.77
CA LEU A 45 -6.10 16.66 -11.10
C LEU A 45 -4.93 16.55 -12.09
N VAL A 46 -4.91 15.51 -12.91
CA VAL A 46 -3.91 15.28 -13.96
C VAL A 46 -3.84 16.47 -14.92
N SER A 47 -4.99 16.90 -15.43
CA SER A 47 -5.10 18.07 -16.30
C SER A 47 -4.56 19.34 -15.63
N GLY A 48 -4.85 19.52 -14.34
CA GLY A 48 -4.33 20.63 -13.55
C GLY A 48 -2.81 20.59 -13.38
N LEU A 49 -2.24 19.41 -13.09
CA LEU A 49 -0.80 19.21 -12.97
C LEU A 49 -0.07 19.46 -14.29
N MET A 50 -0.65 19.02 -15.41
CA MET A 50 -0.11 19.30 -16.75
C MET A 50 -0.14 20.80 -17.08
N LYS A 51 -1.27 21.47 -16.86
CA LYS A 51 -1.41 22.93 -17.10
C LYS A 51 -0.46 23.76 -16.26
N ARG A 52 -0.18 23.35 -15.02
CA ARG A 52 0.78 24.01 -14.11
C ARG A 52 2.25 23.69 -14.44
N GLY A 53 2.51 22.85 -15.44
CA GLY A 53 3.85 22.41 -15.79
C GLY A 53 4.45 21.39 -14.82
N LEU A 54 3.72 20.96 -13.79
CA LEU A 54 4.20 20.00 -12.79
C LEU A 54 4.24 18.56 -13.32
N ALA A 55 3.55 18.28 -14.43
CA ALA A 55 3.59 17.00 -15.14
C ALA A 55 3.70 17.16 -16.66
N SER A 56 4.34 18.24 -17.12
CA SER A 56 4.44 18.57 -18.56
C SER A 56 5.53 17.81 -19.32
N THR A 57 6.38 17.05 -18.64
CA THR A 57 7.44 16.26 -19.27
C THR A 57 7.40 14.82 -18.79
N PRO A 58 7.92 13.84 -19.57
CA PRO A 58 7.94 12.43 -19.17
C PRO A 58 8.60 12.19 -17.81
N ARG A 59 9.64 12.97 -17.48
CA ARG A 59 10.30 12.91 -16.16
C ARG A 59 9.38 13.40 -15.03
N ARG A 60 8.70 14.52 -15.26
CA ARG A 60 7.77 15.10 -14.28
C ARG A 60 6.51 14.22 -14.10
N ALA A 61 6.03 13.62 -15.18
CA ALA A 61 4.96 12.63 -15.15
C ALA A 61 5.34 11.36 -14.39
N ALA A 62 6.60 10.92 -14.46
CA ALA A 62 7.14 9.83 -13.64
C ALA A 62 7.34 10.22 -12.16
N LEU A 63 7.69 11.48 -11.90
CA LEU A 63 7.94 11.98 -10.56
C LEU A 63 6.65 12.12 -9.74
N ALA A 64 5.53 12.49 -10.36
CA ALA A 64 4.25 12.65 -9.65
C ALA A 64 3.78 11.38 -8.92
N PRO A 65 3.67 10.19 -9.55
CA PRO A 65 3.32 8.96 -8.84
C PRO A 65 4.42 8.50 -7.87
N ALA A 66 5.70 8.75 -8.15
CA ALA A 66 6.78 8.43 -7.21
C ALA A 66 6.67 9.24 -5.90
N LEU A 67 6.41 10.54 -6.01
CA LEU A 67 6.19 11.42 -4.88
C LEU A 67 4.87 11.10 -4.16
N ALA A 68 3.80 10.82 -4.89
CA ALA A 68 2.55 10.35 -4.30
C ALA A 68 2.80 9.09 -3.46
N GLY A 69 3.54 8.11 -4.00
CA GLY A 69 3.86 6.87 -3.26
C GLY A 69 4.65 7.13 -1.98
N THR A 70 5.56 8.11 -2.02
CA THR A 70 6.40 8.48 -0.87
C THR A 70 5.66 9.31 0.18
N VAL A 71 4.79 10.23 -0.25
CA VAL A 71 4.02 11.10 0.66
C VAL A 71 2.89 10.34 1.34
N ILE A 72 2.26 9.40 0.62
CA ILE A 72 1.17 8.57 1.12
C ILE A 72 1.75 7.36 1.86
N PHE A 73 2.59 7.58 2.88
CA PHE A 73 3.26 6.50 3.61
C PHE A 73 2.38 5.82 4.69
N VAL A 74 1.19 6.39 4.93
CA VAL A 74 0.26 5.99 5.98
C VAL A 74 -0.11 4.52 5.88
N GLU A 75 -0.32 4.02 4.66
CA GLU A 75 -0.62 2.62 4.40
C GLU A 75 -0.23 2.27 2.95
N THR A 76 0.34 1.08 2.75
CA THR A 76 0.96 0.69 1.49
C THR A 76 -0.06 0.49 0.36
N ASN A 77 -1.22 -0.11 0.62
CA ASN A 77 -2.29 -0.25 -0.38
C ASN A 77 -2.82 1.11 -0.85
N VAL A 78 -3.01 2.08 0.06
CA VAL A 78 -3.41 3.45 -0.33
C VAL A 78 -2.40 4.05 -1.26
N SER A 79 -1.13 3.95 -0.88
CA SER A 79 -0.01 4.49 -1.62
C SER A 79 0.03 3.91 -3.04
N LEU A 80 -0.05 2.58 -3.14
CA LEU A 80 -0.01 1.84 -4.41
C LEU A 80 -1.20 2.21 -5.31
N LEU A 81 -2.41 2.14 -4.78
CA LEU A 81 -3.62 2.33 -5.57
C LEU A 81 -3.81 3.80 -5.98
N SER A 82 -3.58 4.75 -5.07
CA SER A 82 -3.72 6.18 -5.36
C SER A 82 -2.67 6.65 -6.36
N SER A 83 -1.42 6.22 -6.18
CA SER A 83 -0.32 6.56 -7.10
C SER A 83 -0.46 5.82 -8.43
N GLY A 84 -1.03 4.61 -8.41
CA GLY A 84 -1.37 3.84 -9.62
C GLY A 84 -2.40 4.56 -10.48
N VAL A 85 -3.55 4.92 -9.90
CA VAL A 85 -4.63 5.62 -10.62
C VAL A 85 -4.18 6.98 -11.15
N LEU A 86 -3.45 7.77 -10.34
CA LEU A 86 -2.85 9.02 -10.80
C LEU A 86 -1.81 8.79 -11.90
N GLY A 87 -0.92 7.84 -11.69
CA GLY A 87 0.22 7.56 -12.54
C GLY A 87 -0.17 6.99 -13.89
N GLN A 88 -1.21 6.14 -13.96
CA GLN A 88 -1.72 5.57 -15.21
C GLN A 88 -2.07 6.68 -16.20
N ARG A 89 -2.90 7.64 -15.78
CA ARG A 89 -3.30 8.77 -16.61
C ARG A 89 -2.13 9.65 -17.03
N LEU A 90 -1.16 9.87 -16.13
CA LEU A 90 0.05 10.64 -16.44
C LEU A 90 0.99 9.92 -17.41
N PHE A 91 1.13 8.61 -17.28
CA PHE A 91 1.99 7.81 -18.15
C PHE A 91 1.38 7.68 -19.53
N ASP A 92 0.07 7.43 -19.61
CA ASP A 92 -0.67 7.35 -20.87
C ASP A 92 -0.57 8.69 -21.63
N ALA A 93 -0.69 9.83 -20.95
CA ALA A 93 -0.53 11.16 -21.57
C ALA A 93 0.87 11.44 -22.16
N HIS A 94 1.90 10.70 -21.74
CA HIS A 94 3.28 10.84 -22.21
C HIS A 94 3.80 9.60 -22.96
N GLY A 95 2.95 8.62 -23.24
CA GLY A 95 3.33 7.37 -23.92
C GLY A 95 4.37 6.54 -23.14
N LEU A 96 4.33 6.59 -21.81
CA LEU A 96 5.24 5.83 -20.95
C LEU A 96 4.68 4.44 -20.64
N SER A 97 5.57 3.44 -20.56
CA SER A 97 5.20 2.04 -20.31
C SER A 97 4.57 1.81 -18.92
N ARG A 98 3.53 0.96 -18.85
CA ARG A 98 2.85 0.60 -17.59
C ARG A 98 3.75 -0.20 -16.64
N GLU A 99 4.71 -0.94 -17.17
CA GLU A 99 5.72 -1.69 -16.42
C GLU A 99 6.63 -0.74 -15.63
N ARG A 100 7.00 0.39 -16.24
CA ARG A 100 7.76 1.45 -15.55
C ARG A 100 6.93 2.10 -14.44
N LEU A 101 5.63 2.30 -14.67
CA LEU A 101 4.74 2.81 -13.62
C LEU A 101 4.64 1.82 -12.46
N ALA A 102 4.40 0.54 -12.75
CA ALA A 102 4.32 -0.53 -11.75
C ALA A 102 5.60 -0.61 -10.91
N TYR A 103 6.77 -0.54 -11.55
CA TYR A 103 8.05 -0.46 -10.85
C TYR A 103 8.13 0.77 -9.94
N ILE A 104 7.71 1.95 -10.41
CA ILE A 104 7.78 3.19 -9.63
C ILE A 104 6.87 3.16 -8.41
N ILE A 105 5.61 2.73 -8.58
CA ILE A 105 4.65 2.71 -7.46
C ILE A 105 5.06 1.66 -6.43
N ASP A 106 5.46 0.46 -6.85
CA ASP A 106 5.87 -0.61 -5.93
C ASP A 106 7.15 -0.24 -5.16
N SER A 107 8.14 0.28 -5.87
CA SER A 107 9.45 0.68 -5.31
C SER A 107 9.40 1.95 -4.46
N THR A 108 8.27 2.68 -4.45
CA THR A 108 8.08 3.82 -3.54
C THR A 108 7.16 3.47 -2.40
N SER A 109 6.01 2.85 -2.66
CA SER A 109 5.01 2.53 -1.64
C SER A 109 5.54 1.57 -0.58
N ALA A 110 6.05 0.38 -0.95
CA ALA A 110 6.45 -0.61 0.05
C ALA A 110 7.73 -0.20 0.81
N PRO A 111 8.83 0.23 0.16
CA PRO A 111 10.05 0.64 0.85
C PRO A 111 9.83 1.82 1.80
N VAL A 112 9.07 2.84 1.40
CA VAL A 112 8.80 3.99 2.25
C VAL A 112 7.95 3.58 3.46
N SER A 113 6.98 2.68 3.28
CA SER A 113 6.21 2.14 4.40
C SER A 113 7.07 1.36 5.40
N THR A 114 8.12 0.65 4.95
CA THR A 114 9.03 -0.03 5.88
C THR A 114 10.01 0.92 6.58
N LEU A 115 10.43 2.00 5.92
CA LEU A 115 11.38 2.97 6.48
C LEU A 115 10.71 3.95 7.46
N ILE A 116 9.45 4.33 7.21
CA ILE A 116 8.72 5.26 8.06
C ILE A 116 7.90 4.47 9.08
N LEU A 117 8.33 4.51 10.35
CA LEU A 117 7.69 3.77 11.45
C LEU A 117 6.31 4.33 11.86
N LEU A 118 5.87 5.44 11.28
CA LEU A 118 4.59 6.10 11.56
C LEU A 118 3.44 5.51 10.75
N ASN A 119 3.33 4.18 10.71
CA ASN A 119 2.27 3.45 10.00
C ASN A 119 2.06 2.04 10.60
N GLY A 120 1.21 1.23 9.95
CA GLY A 120 0.93 -0.14 10.37
C GLY A 120 2.16 -1.06 10.43
N TRP A 121 3.16 -0.87 9.54
CA TRP A 121 4.40 -1.64 9.53
C TRP A 121 5.31 -1.32 10.70
N GLY A 122 5.43 -0.04 11.05
CA GLY A 122 6.16 0.37 12.24
C GLY A 122 5.55 -0.20 13.51
N ALA A 123 4.22 -0.15 13.65
CA ALA A 123 3.52 -0.74 14.78
C ALA A 123 3.72 -2.27 14.88
N TYR A 124 3.69 -2.97 13.74
CA TYR A 124 3.99 -4.40 13.69
C TYR A 124 5.43 -4.71 14.12
N ALA A 125 6.42 -3.98 13.60
CA ALA A 125 7.82 -4.14 13.97
C ALA A 125 8.07 -3.88 15.47
N LEU A 126 7.38 -2.89 16.05
CA LEU A 126 7.42 -2.62 17.49
C LEU A 126 6.83 -3.78 18.30
N GLY A 127 5.69 -4.32 17.89
CA GLY A 127 5.07 -5.48 18.54
C GLY A 127 5.92 -6.76 18.46
N LEU A 128 6.78 -6.88 17.45
CA LEU A 128 7.74 -7.99 17.37
C LEU A 128 8.88 -7.87 18.37
N VAL A 129 9.34 -6.65 18.67
CA VAL A 129 10.47 -6.44 19.59
C VAL A 129 10.03 -6.30 21.06
N GLU A 130 8.76 -5.98 21.30
CA GLU A 130 8.18 -5.80 22.63
C GLU A 130 8.42 -6.99 23.58
N PRO A 131 8.27 -8.27 23.16
CA PRO A 131 8.50 -9.41 24.05
C PRO A 131 9.95 -9.57 24.54
N PHE A 132 10.92 -8.90 23.91
CA PHE A 132 12.33 -8.98 24.31
C PHE A 132 12.69 -8.02 25.45
N GLY A 133 11.78 -7.13 25.86
CA GLY A 133 11.96 -6.28 27.05
C GLY A 133 13.02 -5.19 26.91
N PHE A 134 13.28 -4.70 25.69
CA PHE A 134 14.20 -3.59 25.47
C PHE A 134 13.73 -2.30 26.15
N GLU A 135 14.66 -1.50 26.69
CA GLU A 135 14.34 -0.19 27.33
C GLU A 135 13.69 0.80 26.36
N SER A 136 14.10 0.76 25.08
CA SER A 136 13.49 1.56 24.01
C SER A 136 13.21 0.69 22.78
N PRO A 137 12.01 0.07 22.71
CA PRO A 137 11.59 -0.71 21.54
C PRO A 137 11.64 0.12 20.24
N ILE A 138 11.25 1.40 20.33
CA ILE A 138 11.32 2.34 19.22
C ILE A 138 12.76 2.62 18.80
N GLY A 139 13.68 2.81 19.75
CA GLY A 139 15.09 3.03 19.45
C GLY A 139 15.72 1.83 18.75
N VAL A 140 15.37 0.62 19.17
CA VAL A 140 15.82 -0.63 18.52
C VAL A 140 15.31 -0.71 17.09
N VAL A 141 14.01 -0.57 16.87
CA VAL A 141 13.41 -0.64 15.53
C VAL A 141 13.94 0.47 14.63
N ALA A 142 14.03 1.71 15.12
CA ALA A 142 14.61 2.83 14.36
C ALA A 142 16.09 2.58 14.02
N GLY A 143 16.84 1.96 14.92
CA GLY A 143 18.22 1.55 14.69
C GLY A 143 18.38 0.53 13.55
N THR A 144 17.32 -0.18 13.17
CA THR A 144 17.34 -1.11 12.02
C THR A 144 17.18 -0.42 10.67
N ILE A 145 16.68 0.83 10.61
CA ILE A 145 16.38 1.54 9.36
C ILE A 145 17.60 1.64 8.43
N PRO A 146 18.81 2.05 8.90
CA PRO A 146 20.00 2.12 8.04
C PRO A 146 20.43 0.76 7.48
N TRP A 147 20.05 -0.33 8.15
CA TRP A 147 20.36 -1.70 7.75
C TRP A 147 19.34 -2.30 6.80
N ASN A 148 18.26 -1.57 6.47
CA ASN A 148 17.28 -2.00 5.47
C ASN A 148 17.78 -1.71 4.05
N PHE A 149 18.85 -2.41 3.66
CA PHE A 149 19.53 -2.22 2.37
C PHE A 149 18.58 -2.40 1.19
N TYR A 150 17.64 -3.35 1.26
CA TYR A 150 16.64 -3.54 0.22
C TYR A 150 15.80 -2.28 0.00
N ALA A 151 15.20 -1.73 1.07
CA ALA A 151 14.36 -0.54 0.95
C ALA A 151 15.16 0.68 0.47
N LEU A 152 16.36 0.88 1.03
CA LEU A 152 17.22 2.02 0.67
C LEU A 152 17.71 1.96 -0.77
N LEU A 153 18.19 0.80 -1.23
CA LEU A 153 18.68 0.63 -2.60
C LEU A 153 17.53 0.69 -3.61
N THR A 154 16.37 0.12 -3.28
CA THR A 154 15.17 0.16 -4.13
C THR A 154 14.68 1.61 -4.28
N LEU A 155 14.60 2.36 -3.18
CA LEU A 155 14.21 3.76 -3.19
C LEU A 155 15.23 4.62 -3.96
N GLY A 156 16.52 4.38 -3.76
CA GLY A 156 17.59 5.03 -4.54
C GLY A 156 17.48 4.74 -6.04
N GLY A 157 17.25 3.48 -6.41
CA GLY A 157 17.11 3.03 -7.80
C GLY A 157 15.89 3.62 -8.51
N VAL A 158 14.73 3.69 -7.83
CA VAL A 158 13.51 4.26 -8.42
C VAL A 158 13.66 5.76 -8.63
N TYR A 159 14.19 6.51 -7.65
CA TYR A 159 14.42 7.94 -7.82
C TYR A 159 15.49 8.23 -8.87
N PHE A 160 16.55 7.44 -8.93
CA PHE A 160 17.53 7.50 -10.02
C PHE A 160 16.86 7.30 -11.40
N THR A 161 15.98 6.30 -11.52
CA THR A 161 15.23 6.00 -12.76
C THR A 161 14.28 7.15 -13.15
N VAL A 162 13.61 7.75 -12.17
CA VAL A 162 12.71 8.90 -12.37
C VAL A 162 13.50 10.13 -12.84
N PHE A 163 14.61 10.48 -12.17
CA PHE A 163 15.40 11.68 -12.49
C PHE A 163 16.18 11.55 -13.80
N THR A 164 16.84 10.42 -14.04
CA THR A 164 17.64 10.23 -15.25
C THR A 164 16.78 9.90 -16.47
N GLY A 165 15.61 9.29 -16.24
CA GLY A 165 14.77 8.71 -17.30
C GLY A 165 15.30 7.40 -17.86
N ARG A 166 16.40 6.86 -17.30
CA ARG A 166 17.01 5.62 -17.77
C ARG A 166 16.28 4.42 -17.15
N VAL A 167 15.70 3.59 -18.01
CA VAL A 167 15.15 2.28 -17.63
C VAL A 167 16.14 1.18 -17.99
N PHE A 168 16.09 0.05 -17.28
CA PHE A 168 17.03 -1.06 -17.43
C PHE A 168 16.32 -2.36 -17.80
N GLY A 169 17.05 -3.27 -18.44
CA GLY A 169 16.56 -4.62 -18.74
C GLY A 169 15.30 -4.63 -19.63
N PRO A 170 14.34 -5.55 -19.38
CA PRO A 170 13.12 -5.72 -20.18
C PRO A 170 12.24 -4.46 -20.27
N MET A 171 12.40 -3.52 -19.33
CA MET A 171 11.63 -2.27 -19.31
C MET A 171 11.96 -1.33 -20.47
N LYS A 172 13.14 -1.47 -21.11
CA LYS A 172 13.50 -0.71 -22.32
C LYS A 172 12.65 -1.10 -23.54
N THR A 173 12.30 -2.38 -23.63
CA THR A 173 11.57 -2.97 -24.75
C THR A 173 10.07 -3.04 -24.50
N ALA A 174 9.63 -2.99 -23.23
CA ALA A 174 8.23 -3.07 -22.83
C ALA A 174 7.33 -1.98 -23.46
N GLY A 175 7.88 -0.79 -23.74
CA GLY A 175 7.15 0.31 -24.40
C GLY A 175 7.09 0.23 -25.94
N GLN A 176 7.79 -0.71 -26.58
CA GLN A 176 8.01 -0.69 -28.05
C GLN A 176 7.02 -1.56 -28.85
N GLY A 177 6.15 -2.32 -28.19
CA GLY A 177 5.23 -3.26 -28.87
C GLY A 177 3.77 -3.21 -28.41
N ARG A 178 3.44 -2.36 -27.43
CA ARG A 178 2.05 -2.18 -27.00
C ARG A 178 1.44 -1.05 -27.81
N SER A 179 0.58 -1.39 -28.78
CA SER A 179 -0.56 -0.53 -29.06
C SER A 179 -1.21 -0.30 -27.70
N VAL A 180 -1.56 0.94 -27.39
CA VAL A 180 -2.42 1.25 -26.25
C VAL A 180 -3.58 0.27 -26.37
N LEU A 181 -3.60 -0.80 -25.57
CA LEU A 181 -4.82 -1.52 -25.28
C LEU A 181 -5.57 -0.51 -24.44
N ALA A 182 -6.13 0.48 -25.13
CA ALA A 182 -7.26 1.20 -24.63
C ALA A 182 -8.25 0.07 -24.43
N GLU A 183 -8.34 -0.40 -23.19
CA GLU A 183 -9.60 -0.97 -22.76
C GLU A 183 -10.66 0.01 -23.25
N ASP A 184 -11.69 -0.49 -23.93
CA ASP A 184 -12.83 0.26 -24.47
C ASP A 184 -13.65 0.94 -23.33
N GLU A 185 -13.00 1.39 -22.28
CA GLU A 185 -13.55 2.28 -21.28
C GLU A 185 -13.72 3.65 -21.91
N GLU A 186 -14.96 4.12 -21.94
CA GLU A 186 -15.25 5.48 -22.35
C GLU A 186 -14.37 6.45 -21.55
N PRO A 187 -13.69 7.39 -22.21
CA PRO A 187 -12.81 8.32 -21.53
C PRO A 187 -13.62 9.16 -20.53
N ILE A 188 -13.30 9.00 -19.24
CA ILE A 188 -13.92 9.78 -18.17
C ILE A 188 -13.54 11.25 -18.36
N ALA A 189 -14.53 12.12 -18.50
CA ALA A 189 -14.29 13.54 -18.67
C ALA A 189 -13.76 14.18 -17.37
N PRO A 190 -12.76 15.07 -17.44
CA PRO A 190 -12.25 15.76 -16.25
C PRO A 190 -13.32 16.67 -15.64
N THR A 191 -13.55 16.53 -14.33
CA THR A 191 -14.49 17.37 -13.57
C THR A 191 -13.74 18.34 -12.65
N ARG A 192 -13.68 18.07 -11.33
CA ARG A 192 -13.03 18.90 -10.31
C ARG A 192 -12.00 18.08 -9.57
N ALA A 193 -10.75 18.57 -9.56
CA ALA A 193 -9.64 17.91 -8.87
C ALA A 193 -9.89 17.69 -7.36
N ILE A 194 -10.75 18.53 -6.75
CA ILE A 194 -11.13 18.42 -5.33
C ILE A 194 -11.80 17.10 -4.99
N TYR A 195 -12.46 16.43 -5.96
CA TYR A 195 -13.03 15.11 -5.76
C TYR A 195 -12.00 14.01 -5.49
N MET A 196 -10.73 14.25 -5.84
CA MET A 196 -9.63 13.34 -5.54
C MET A 196 -8.77 13.85 -4.38
N TRP A 197 -8.19 15.06 -4.49
CA TRP A 197 -7.14 15.45 -3.55
C TRP A 197 -7.67 15.72 -2.14
N LEU A 198 -8.92 16.19 -1.98
CA LEU A 198 -9.46 16.51 -0.66
C LEU A 198 -9.77 15.24 0.16
N PRO A 199 -10.51 14.24 -0.34
CA PRO A 199 -10.69 12.99 0.39
C PRO A 199 -9.37 12.29 0.72
N LEU A 200 -8.41 12.30 -0.21
CA LEU A 200 -7.07 11.74 0.01
C LEU A 200 -6.31 12.49 1.12
N ALA A 201 -6.35 13.82 1.12
CA ALA A 201 -5.74 14.63 2.18
C ALA A 201 -6.42 14.40 3.54
N VAL A 202 -7.75 14.31 3.58
CA VAL A 202 -8.52 14.00 4.80
C VAL A 202 -8.14 12.63 5.33
N MET A 203 -7.94 11.63 4.47
CA MET A 203 -7.49 10.31 4.90
C MET A 203 -6.08 10.35 5.48
N ILE A 204 -5.13 11.00 4.80
CA ILE A 204 -3.72 11.02 5.24
C ILE A 204 -3.59 11.81 6.55
N LEU A 205 -4.12 13.03 6.58
CA LEU A 205 -4.07 13.89 7.76
C LEU A 205 -4.93 13.33 8.89
N GLY A 206 -6.07 12.74 8.55
CA GLY A 206 -6.95 12.06 9.50
C GLY A 206 -6.28 10.85 10.14
N ALA A 207 -5.53 10.04 9.38
CA ALA A 207 -4.82 8.91 9.93
C ALA A 207 -3.76 9.35 10.94
N LEU A 208 -2.96 10.36 10.60
CA LEU A 208 -1.97 10.93 11.53
C LEU A 208 -2.64 11.61 12.75
N GLY A 209 -3.75 12.32 12.53
CA GLY A 209 -4.51 12.99 13.58
C GLY A 209 -5.18 12.01 14.55
N PHE A 210 -5.82 10.96 14.05
CA PHE A 210 -6.39 9.90 14.88
C PHE A 210 -5.30 9.06 15.56
N MET A 211 -4.13 8.92 14.95
CA MET A 211 -3.00 8.25 15.58
C MET A 211 -2.45 9.09 16.75
N ALA A 212 -2.35 10.42 16.58
CA ALA A 212 -2.06 11.33 17.69
C ALA A 212 -3.12 11.25 18.80
N TRP A 213 -4.41 11.20 18.43
CA TRP A 213 -5.50 11.12 19.40
C TRP A 213 -5.47 9.81 20.17
N THR A 214 -5.46 8.67 19.47
CA THR A 214 -5.45 7.34 20.10
C THR A 214 -4.21 7.11 20.96
N GLY A 215 -3.09 7.76 20.64
CA GLY A 215 -1.86 7.74 21.41
C GLY A 215 -1.73 8.83 22.49
N GLY A 216 -2.80 9.55 22.84
CA GLY A 216 -2.78 10.57 23.91
C GLY A 216 -1.86 11.76 23.63
N GLY A 217 -1.67 12.12 22.36
CA GLY A 217 -0.74 13.14 21.89
C GLY A 217 0.57 12.60 21.32
N ASN A 218 0.88 11.32 21.56
CA ASN A 218 2.04 10.65 20.96
C ASN A 218 1.62 9.75 19.79
N ILE A 219 1.91 10.19 18.57
CA ILE A 219 1.59 9.44 17.34
C ILE A 219 2.18 8.03 17.40
N LEU A 220 3.41 7.85 17.92
CA LEU A 220 4.07 6.53 17.95
C LEU A 220 3.38 5.52 18.88
N ALA A 221 2.60 6.00 19.85
CA ALA A 221 1.82 5.16 20.76
C ALA A 221 0.37 4.93 20.28
N GLY A 222 -0.03 5.56 19.17
CA GLY A 222 -1.37 5.46 18.62
C GLY A 222 -1.64 4.12 17.95
N SER A 223 -2.91 3.70 17.97
CA SER A 223 -3.33 2.49 17.27
C SER A 223 -3.43 2.76 15.76
N GLY A 224 -2.47 2.24 14.99
CA GLY A 224 -2.44 2.41 13.53
C GLY A 224 -3.69 1.87 12.84
N SER A 225 -4.07 0.62 13.13
CA SER A 225 -5.25 -0.03 12.53
C SER A 225 -6.56 0.72 12.80
N GLN A 226 -6.75 1.23 14.01
CA GLN A 226 -7.94 2.01 14.38
C GLN A 226 -7.94 3.39 13.70
N SER A 227 -6.80 4.07 13.73
CA SER A 227 -6.67 5.43 13.19
C SER A 227 -6.90 5.47 11.69
N ILE A 228 -6.35 4.49 10.97
CA ILE A 228 -6.50 4.35 9.53
C ILE A 228 -7.96 4.03 9.16
N LEU A 229 -8.64 3.15 9.91
CA LEU A 229 -10.06 2.86 9.68
C LEU A 229 -10.93 4.11 9.90
N TRP A 230 -10.69 4.87 10.96
CA TRP A 230 -11.44 6.11 11.21
C TRP A 230 -11.17 7.16 10.13
N ALA A 231 -9.93 7.25 9.66
CA ALA A 231 -9.53 8.15 8.59
C ALA A 231 -10.22 7.83 7.26
N ILE A 232 -10.29 6.56 6.86
CA ILE A 232 -11.01 6.19 5.62
C ILE A 232 -12.50 6.46 5.73
N CYS A 233 -13.13 6.19 6.89
CA CYS A 233 -14.53 6.49 7.11
C CYS A 233 -14.81 8.00 7.00
N LEU A 234 -13.95 8.83 7.59
CA LEU A 234 -14.04 10.28 7.48
C LEU A 234 -13.82 10.76 6.04
N ALA A 235 -12.82 10.22 5.34
CA ALA A 235 -12.53 10.56 3.95
C ALA A 235 -13.68 10.17 3.02
N MET A 236 -14.29 9.00 3.22
CA MET A 236 -15.49 8.56 2.51
C MET A 236 -16.68 9.48 2.80
N LEU A 237 -16.90 9.88 4.05
CA LEU A 237 -17.96 10.82 4.39
C LEU A 237 -17.77 12.16 3.68
N VAL A 238 -16.56 12.71 3.71
CA VAL A 238 -16.22 13.95 3.00
C VAL A 238 -16.39 13.79 1.49
N ALA A 239 -15.93 12.68 0.91
CA ALA A 239 -16.10 12.38 -0.51
C ALA A 239 -17.58 12.31 -0.89
N ALA A 240 -18.39 11.57 -0.13
CA ALA A 240 -19.83 11.44 -0.38
C ALA A 240 -20.54 12.79 -0.34
N ILE A 241 -20.27 13.62 0.67
CA ILE A 241 -20.84 14.98 0.77
C ILE A 241 -20.39 15.82 -0.43
N LEU A 242 -19.10 15.81 -0.75
CA LEU A 242 -18.53 16.62 -1.82
C LEU A 242 -19.09 16.23 -3.20
N LEU A 243 -19.24 14.94 -3.46
CA LEU A 243 -19.78 14.39 -4.71
C LEU A 243 -21.29 14.65 -4.82
N ALA A 244 -22.03 14.53 -3.72
CA ALA A 244 -23.47 14.82 -3.67
C ALA A 244 -23.74 16.31 -3.89
N LEU A 245 -23.07 17.20 -3.15
CA LEU A 245 -23.20 18.66 -3.31
C LEU A 245 -22.73 19.12 -4.69
N GLY A 246 -21.68 18.50 -5.20
CA GLY A 246 -21.14 18.75 -6.54
C GLY A 246 -21.99 18.22 -7.69
N LYS A 247 -23.03 17.41 -7.40
CA LYS A 247 -23.81 16.66 -8.39
C LYS A 247 -22.92 15.92 -9.39
N ALA A 248 -21.82 15.34 -8.91
CA ALA A 248 -20.84 14.65 -9.75
C ALA A 248 -21.47 13.46 -10.51
N PHE A 249 -22.51 12.85 -9.93
CA PHE A 249 -23.27 11.76 -10.53
C PHE A 249 -24.75 12.14 -10.69
N PRO A 250 -25.10 12.90 -11.74
CA PRO A 250 -26.46 13.45 -11.90
C PRO A 250 -27.52 12.37 -12.13
N LYS A 251 -27.14 11.19 -12.63
CA LYS A 251 -28.02 10.01 -12.80
C LYS A 251 -28.08 9.12 -11.56
N GLY A 252 -27.49 9.54 -10.43
CA GLY A 252 -27.30 8.68 -9.26
C GLY A 252 -26.16 7.67 -9.47
N GLY A 253 -26.16 6.58 -8.71
CA GLY A 253 -25.15 5.53 -8.82
C GLY A 253 -23.97 5.67 -7.84
N LEU A 254 -24.08 6.47 -6.76
CA LEU A 254 -22.98 6.66 -5.83
C LEU A 254 -22.67 5.36 -5.07
N GLN A 255 -23.70 4.66 -4.60
CA GLN A 255 -23.55 3.43 -3.83
C GLN A 255 -23.05 2.29 -4.72
N GLU A 256 -23.60 2.15 -5.91
CA GLU A 256 -23.28 1.11 -6.90
C GLU A 256 -21.79 1.21 -7.30
N ARG A 257 -21.29 2.42 -7.55
CA ARG A 257 -19.85 2.66 -7.81
C ARG A 257 -18.99 2.34 -6.60
N GLY A 258 -19.46 2.68 -5.40
CA GLY A 258 -18.77 2.33 -4.15
C GLY A 258 -18.66 0.82 -3.98
N PHE A 259 -19.74 0.08 -4.20
CA PHE A 259 -19.75 -1.38 -4.14
C PHE A 259 -18.92 -2.02 -5.26
N ALA A 260 -18.91 -1.46 -6.46
CA ALA A 260 -18.02 -1.90 -7.54
C ALA A 260 -16.55 -1.75 -7.12
N GLY A 261 -16.18 -0.61 -6.53
CA GLY A 261 -14.85 -0.41 -5.97
C GLY A 261 -14.48 -1.39 -4.85
N ILE A 262 -15.42 -1.70 -3.95
CA ILE A 262 -15.23 -2.74 -2.92
C ILE A 262 -14.99 -4.10 -3.59
N ALA A 263 -15.75 -4.44 -4.63
CA ALA A 263 -15.64 -5.70 -5.35
C ALA A 263 -14.27 -5.85 -6.02
N GLU A 264 -13.70 -4.77 -6.58
CA GLU A 264 -12.33 -4.75 -7.14
C GLU A 264 -11.27 -5.12 -6.08
N MET A 265 -11.51 -4.85 -4.79
CA MET A 265 -10.58 -5.15 -3.69
C MET A 265 -10.74 -6.54 -3.08
N VAL A 266 -11.82 -7.26 -3.37
CA VAL A 266 -12.08 -8.60 -2.79
C VAL A 266 -10.92 -9.58 -2.98
N PRO A 267 -10.29 -9.71 -4.17
CA PRO A 267 -9.18 -10.63 -4.35
C PRO A 267 -7.98 -10.31 -3.44
N VAL A 268 -7.63 -9.02 -3.33
CA VAL A 268 -6.52 -8.54 -2.49
C VAL A 268 -6.80 -8.82 -1.02
N VAL A 269 -8.01 -8.50 -0.56
CA VAL A 269 -8.44 -8.74 0.83
C VAL A 269 -8.49 -10.23 1.16
N THR A 270 -8.88 -11.07 0.20
CA THR A 270 -8.91 -12.53 0.36
C THR A 270 -7.50 -13.08 0.58
N ILE A 271 -6.52 -12.61 -0.20
CA ILE A 271 -5.11 -13.01 -0.02
C ILE A 271 -4.60 -12.60 1.37
N LEU A 272 -4.87 -11.36 1.78
CA LEU A 272 -4.50 -10.87 3.11
C LEU A 272 -5.15 -11.68 4.22
N PHE A 273 -6.44 -11.98 4.09
CA PHE A 273 -7.17 -12.81 5.04
C PHE A 273 -6.56 -14.21 5.18
N LEU A 274 -6.30 -14.89 4.05
CA LEU A 274 -5.69 -16.22 4.04
C LEU A 274 -4.27 -16.20 4.61
N SER A 275 -3.51 -15.14 4.33
CA SER A 275 -2.17 -14.92 4.89
C SER A 275 -2.20 -14.85 6.42
N ILE A 276 -3.11 -14.04 6.99
CA ILE A 276 -3.23 -13.93 8.45
C ILE A 276 -3.68 -15.27 9.07
N ALA A 277 -4.66 -15.95 8.45
CA ALA A 277 -5.11 -17.26 8.92
C ALA A 277 -3.99 -18.31 8.93
N LEU A 278 -3.11 -18.30 7.91
CA LEU A 278 -1.94 -19.15 7.85
C LEU A 278 -0.91 -18.76 8.93
N GLY A 279 -0.63 -17.48 9.11
CA GLY A 279 0.28 -16.99 10.13
C GLY A 279 -0.14 -17.39 11.55
N ASP A 280 -1.42 -17.25 11.88
CA ASP A 280 -1.97 -17.65 13.17
C ASP A 280 -1.92 -19.19 13.35
N SER A 281 -2.15 -19.94 12.27
CA SER A 281 -1.99 -21.40 12.25
C SER A 281 -0.56 -21.84 12.56
N LEU A 282 0.44 -21.19 11.94
CA LEU A 282 1.85 -21.50 12.14
C LEU A 282 2.31 -21.16 13.56
N ARG A 283 1.77 -20.10 14.15
CA ARG A 283 2.05 -19.68 15.53
C ARG A 283 1.55 -20.72 16.54
N VAL A 284 0.33 -21.23 16.38
CA VAL A 284 -0.24 -22.27 17.25
C VAL A 284 0.53 -23.59 17.15
N LEU A 285 0.98 -23.96 15.96
CA LEU A 285 1.78 -25.16 15.75
C LEU A 285 3.19 -25.07 16.37
N GLY A 286 3.58 -23.91 16.90
CA GLY A 286 4.91 -23.70 17.45
C GLY A 286 6.01 -23.76 16.40
N THR A 287 5.65 -23.59 15.11
CA THR A 287 6.57 -23.75 13.98
C THR A 287 7.78 -22.84 14.13
N GLY A 288 7.58 -21.60 14.60
CA GLY A 288 8.66 -20.66 14.87
C GLY A 288 9.63 -21.14 15.96
N ALA A 289 9.12 -21.72 17.05
CA ALA A 289 9.93 -22.26 18.14
C ALA A 289 10.68 -23.54 17.74
N PHE A 290 10.03 -24.39 16.93
CA PHE A 290 10.65 -25.58 16.37
C PHE A 290 11.79 -25.21 15.42
N LEU A 291 11.55 -24.30 14.47
CA LEU A 291 12.56 -23.84 13.53
C LEU A 291 13.71 -23.10 14.21
N SER A 292 13.43 -22.25 15.22
CA SER A 292 14.48 -21.57 15.97
C SER A 292 15.34 -22.54 16.78
N GLY A 293 14.73 -23.57 17.38
CA GLY A 293 15.45 -24.63 18.10
C GLY A 293 16.34 -25.48 17.21
N VAL A 294 15.87 -25.84 16.01
CA VAL A 294 16.69 -26.57 15.02
C VAL A 294 17.81 -25.67 14.48
N ALA A 295 17.51 -24.42 14.13
CA ALA A 295 18.50 -23.48 13.59
C ALA A 295 19.63 -23.17 14.59
N ALA A 296 19.33 -23.10 15.89
CA ALA A 296 20.31 -22.85 16.95
C ALA A 296 21.41 -23.93 17.03
N GLN A 297 21.16 -25.15 16.51
CA GLN A 297 22.13 -26.24 16.51
C GLN A 297 23.09 -26.22 15.31
N PHE A 298 22.72 -25.56 14.21
CA PHE A 298 23.45 -25.64 12.94
C PHE A 298 23.99 -24.30 12.43
N VAL A 299 23.49 -23.17 12.95
CA VAL A 299 23.79 -21.85 12.38
C VAL A 299 24.46 -20.97 13.43
N SER A 300 25.70 -20.56 13.15
CA SER A 300 26.35 -19.48 13.90
C SER A 300 25.46 -18.22 13.82
N PRO A 301 25.19 -17.51 14.94
CA PRO A 301 24.35 -16.31 14.95
C PRO A 301 24.74 -15.26 13.89
N ILE A 302 26.01 -15.24 13.47
CA ILE A 302 26.56 -14.34 12.45
C ILE A 302 26.01 -14.62 11.04
N ILE A 303 25.68 -15.88 10.73
CA ILE A 303 25.25 -16.31 9.38
C ILE A 303 23.72 -16.27 9.23
N VAL A 304 22.98 -16.24 10.34
CA VAL A 304 21.50 -16.24 10.36
C VAL A 304 20.90 -15.15 9.45
N PRO A 305 21.35 -13.88 9.50
CA PRO A 305 20.79 -12.83 8.64
C PRO A 305 21.01 -13.10 7.15
N ALA A 306 22.17 -13.65 6.77
CA ALA A 306 22.49 -13.95 5.37
C ALA A 306 21.64 -15.10 4.82
N VAL A 307 21.41 -16.15 5.63
CA VAL A 307 20.52 -17.26 5.25
C VAL A 307 19.08 -16.79 5.15
N LEU A 308 18.60 -16.01 6.12
CA LEU A 308 17.25 -15.43 6.06
C LEU A 308 17.08 -14.55 4.83
N PHE A 309 18.06 -13.73 4.49
CA PHE A 309 18.03 -12.90 3.27
C PHE A 309 17.93 -13.74 2.00
N VAL A 310 18.75 -14.79 1.86
CA VAL A 310 18.73 -15.67 0.67
C VAL A 310 17.42 -16.45 0.58
N VAL A 311 16.97 -17.05 1.68
CA VAL A 311 15.71 -17.82 1.70
C VAL A 311 14.53 -16.91 1.40
N ALA A 312 14.44 -15.73 2.04
CA ALA A 312 13.40 -14.74 1.77
C ALA A 312 13.44 -14.23 0.33
N GLY A 313 14.64 -13.98 -0.21
CA GLY A 313 14.81 -13.54 -1.59
C GLY A 313 14.37 -14.61 -2.61
N VAL A 314 14.71 -15.88 -2.36
CA VAL A 314 14.32 -17.00 -3.23
C VAL A 314 12.81 -17.24 -3.15
N THR A 315 12.22 -17.23 -1.96
CA THR A 315 10.77 -17.40 -1.82
C THR A 315 10.00 -16.25 -2.46
N ALA A 316 10.43 -15.00 -2.28
CA ALA A 316 9.86 -13.84 -2.96
C ALA A 316 9.95 -13.94 -4.50
N PHE A 317 11.10 -14.40 -5.02
CA PHE A 317 11.30 -14.61 -6.45
C PHE A 317 10.40 -15.71 -7.02
N MET A 318 10.24 -16.83 -6.31
CA MET A 318 9.43 -17.98 -6.76
C MET A 318 7.92 -17.72 -6.66
N THR A 319 7.48 -16.90 -5.71
CA THR A 319 6.05 -16.62 -5.48
C THR A 319 5.51 -15.46 -6.32
N GLY A 320 6.37 -14.67 -6.96
CA GLY A 320 6.01 -13.70 -8.00
C GLY A 320 5.10 -12.54 -7.56
N THR A 321 4.74 -12.46 -6.27
CA THR A 321 3.86 -11.43 -5.71
C THR A 321 4.32 -11.09 -4.29
N SER A 322 4.45 -9.79 -3.98
CA SER A 322 4.89 -9.30 -2.67
C SER A 322 4.02 -9.79 -1.51
N TRP A 323 2.76 -10.12 -1.77
CA TRP A 323 1.78 -10.61 -0.79
C TRP A 323 1.96 -12.07 -0.37
N ALA A 324 2.37 -12.96 -1.27
CA ALA A 324 2.56 -14.38 -0.94
C ALA A 324 3.81 -14.60 -0.06
N HIS A 325 4.83 -13.75 -0.19
CA HIS A 325 6.05 -13.81 0.61
C HIS A 325 5.83 -13.44 2.08
N MET A 326 4.98 -12.45 2.38
CA MET A 326 4.75 -11.99 3.76
C MET A 326 3.91 -12.98 4.59
N ALA A 327 3.28 -13.96 3.94
CA ALA A 327 2.43 -14.99 4.57
C ALA A 327 3.20 -16.24 5.04
N SER A 328 4.46 -16.41 4.60
CA SER A 328 5.30 -17.59 4.83
C SER A 328 6.50 -17.28 5.71
#